data_AF-A0A326QQW9-F1
#
_entry.id   AF-A0A326QQW9-F1
#
_cell.length_a   1.000
_cell.length_b   1.000
_cell.length_c   1.000
_cell.angle_alpha   90.00
_cell.angle_beta   90.00
_cell.angle_gamma   90.00
#
_symmetry.space_group_name_H-M   'P 1'
#
loop_
_entity.id
_entity.type
_entity.pdbx_description
1 polymer ?
#
loop_
_entity_poly.entity_id
_entity_poly.type
_entity_poly.pdbx_seq_one_letter_code
_entity_poly.pdbx_strand_id
1 'polypeptide(L)'
;MIIRHDLRLVFLHIPKCAGKELRTVFAAGAKPTDIESYFNFDYCQKLKRHVDLAHLPIDDLIHFPACHYLRNYTVVAAVRNPYHRLHSAIKEYCRQYSKEDERVANNSGPTMLSRLAYVREIPTRHGLRDPRFVHSMPMHWFSHYGQEPWVDHIVRCESLRNDVCELTETLELPSEIKDMALEKLAEHDPAQDTETITPAEAAFANILYAVDFDVFGYSRLKQEGTGHGPFSETMSVLSPSESHSHSIMLLERAQRVEWHWGPVSEIPSQSTMAPTR
;
A
#
# COMPACT_ATOMS: atom_id res chain seq x y z
N MET A 1 3.39 -8.11 2.40
CA MET A 1 2.86 -8.63 3.68
C MET A 1 3.72 -9.80 4.16
N ILE A 2 3.84 -10.03 5.47
CA ILE A 2 4.40 -11.28 6.02
C ILE A 2 3.48 -11.88 7.09
N ILE A 3 3.53 -13.19 7.24
CA ILE A 3 2.84 -13.94 8.30
C ILE A 3 3.90 -14.68 9.12
N ARG A 4 3.91 -14.49 10.43
CA ARG A 4 4.77 -15.15 11.42
C ARG A 4 3.94 -16.17 12.18
N HIS A 5 4.08 -17.45 11.86
CA HIS A 5 3.28 -18.52 12.46
C HIS A 5 3.68 -18.83 13.90
N ASP A 6 4.98 -18.74 14.20
CA ASP A 6 5.53 -18.89 15.55
C ASP A 6 4.99 -17.85 16.54
N LEU A 7 4.76 -16.63 16.06
CA LEU A 7 4.21 -15.52 16.84
C LEU A 7 2.69 -15.34 16.69
N ARG A 8 2.06 -16.13 15.80
CA ARG A 8 0.68 -15.89 15.34
C ARG A 8 0.41 -14.41 15.02
N LEU A 9 1.29 -13.83 14.21
CA LEU A 9 1.28 -12.40 13.87
C LEU A 9 1.27 -12.20 12.35
N VAL A 10 0.54 -11.21 11.86
CA VAL A 10 0.56 -10.76 10.46
C VAL A 10 1.03 -9.32 10.43
N PHE A 11 2.09 -9.03 9.68
CA PHE A 11 2.39 -7.66 9.29
C PHE A 11 1.76 -7.38 7.93
N LEU A 12 0.64 -6.66 7.96
CA LEU A 12 -0.14 -6.28 6.80
C LEU A 12 0.46 -5.02 6.17
N HIS A 13 0.98 -5.18 4.95
CA HIS A 13 1.75 -4.13 4.29
C HIS A 13 0.84 -3.17 3.53
N ILE A 14 0.56 -2.02 4.16
CA ILE A 14 -0.06 -0.89 3.49
C ILE A 14 1.01 -0.17 2.66
N PRO A 15 0.78 0.04 1.35
CA PRO A 15 1.82 0.58 0.48
C PRO A 15 2.30 1.96 0.94
N LYS A 16 3.61 2.16 0.82
CA LYS A 16 4.34 3.41 1.13
C LYS A 16 4.28 3.84 2.59
N CYS A 17 3.98 2.91 3.49
CA CYS A 17 3.98 3.10 4.95
C CYS A 17 5.12 2.28 5.60
N ALA A 18 6.37 2.48 5.14
CA ALA A 18 7.58 1.85 5.69
C ALA A 18 7.60 0.30 5.72
N GLY A 19 6.87 -0.36 4.82
CA GLY A 19 6.76 -1.82 4.91
C GLY A 19 8.00 -2.60 4.50
N LYS A 20 8.97 -1.99 3.80
CA LYS A 20 10.27 -2.64 3.54
C LYS A 20 11.03 -2.82 4.85
N GLU A 21 11.13 -1.75 5.63
CA GLU A 21 11.82 -1.70 6.91
C GLU A 21 11.10 -2.57 7.95
N LEU A 22 9.78 -2.42 8.07
CA LEU A 22 8.98 -3.20 9.02
C LEU A 22 8.99 -4.70 8.71
N ARG A 23 9.05 -5.11 7.45
CA ARG A 23 9.22 -6.51 7.09
C ARG A 23 10.55 -7.06 7.61
N THR A 24 11.64 -6.30 7.54
CA THR A 24 12.93 -6.73 8.12
C THR A 24 12.83 -6.84 9.64
N VAL A 25 12.18 -5.88 10.30
CA VAL A 25 11.98 -5.87 11.76
C VAL A 25 11.15 -7.07 12.22
N PHE A 26 9.95 -7.25 11.68
CA PHE A 26 9.05 -8.33 12.07
C PHE A 26 9.49 -9.71 11.57
N ALA A 27 10.49 -9.80 10.69
CA ALA A 27 11.13 -11.08 10.31
C ALA A 27 12.32 -11.44 11.20
N ALA A 28 12.75 -10.56 12.12
CA ALA A 28 13.89 -10.84 13.00
C ALA A 28 13.64 -12.10 13.84
N GLY A 29 14.68 -12.94 13.93
CA GLY A 29 14.65 -14.21 14.65
C GLY A 29 13.83 -15.33 13.99
N ALA A 30 13.11 -15.08 12.90
CA ALA A 30 12.28 -16.09 12.26
C ALA A 30 13.11 -17.18 11.57
N LYS A 31 12.70 -18.45 11.71
CA LYS A 31 13.18 -19.52 10.82
C LYS A 31 12.37 -19.49 9.52
N PRO A 32 12.91 -19.99 8.40
CA PRO A 32 12.17 -20.06 7.14
C PRO A 32 10.84 -20.82 7.21
N THR A 33 10.69 -21.79 8.13
CA THR A 33 9.45 -22.55 8.33
C THR A 33 8.37 -21.77 9.07
N ASP A 34 8.75 -20.70 9.75
CA ASP A 34 7.88 -19.97 10.67
C ASP A 34 7.32 -18.70 10.00
N ILE A 35 7.75 -18.39 8.77
CA ILE A 35 7.40 -17.15 8.06
C ILE A 35 6.94 -17.40 6.62
N GLU A 36 5.75 -16.91 6.29
CA GLU A 36 5.29 -16.78 4.92
C GLU A 36 5.48 -15.33 4.45
N SER A 37 5.95 -15.14 3.20
CA SER A 37 6.15 -13.82 2.60
C SER A 37 5.30 -13.69 1.33
N TYR A 38 4.34 -12.76 1.36
CA TYR A 38 3.51 -12.41 0.21
C TYR A 38 4.14 -11.17 -0.45
N PHE A 39 4.82 -11.42 -1.57
CA PHE A 39 5.58 -10.44 -2.31
C PHE A 39 5.62 -10.82 -3.80
N ASN A 40 5.93 -9.84 -4.66
CA ASN A 40 5.89 -9.92 -6.12
C ASN A 40 4.48 -9.83 -6.73
N PHE A 41 4.45 -9.70 -8.05
CA PHE A 41 3.23 -9.74 -8.83
C PHE A 41 2.85 -11.16 -9.17
N ASP A 42 1.56 -11.43 -9.21
CA ASP A 42 1.03 -12.73 -9.63
C ASP A 42 -0.28 -12.55 -10.40
N TYR A 43 -0.65 -13.54 -11.21
CA TYR A 43 -1.95 -13.58 -11.86
C TYR A 43 -2.95 -14.33 -10.98
N CYS A 44 -3.91 -13.61 -10.40
CA CYS A 44 -4.94 -14.22 -9.58
C CYS A 44 -6.08 -14.75 -10.45
N GLN A 45 -6.23 -16.08 -10.52
CA GLN A 45 -7.27 -16.73 -11.34
C GLN A 45 -8.70 -16.37 -10.88
N LYS A 46 -8.93 -16.21 -9.56
CA LYS A 46 -10.23 -15.84 -9.01
C LYS A 46 -10.62 -14.41 -9.38
N LEU A 47 -9.65 -13.50 -9.36
CA LEU A 47 -9.83 -12.09 -9.69
C LEU A 47 -9.68 -11.81 -11.19
N LYS A 48 -9.15 -12.77 -11.96
CA LYS A 48 -8.87 -12.70 -13.39
C LYS A 48 -7.99 -11.49 -13.78
N ARG A 49 -7.01 -11.14 -12.94
CA ARG A 49 -6.08 -10.04 -13.19
C ARG A 49 -4.76 -10.23 -12.47
N HIS A 50 -3.75 -9.47 -12.92
CA HIS A 50 -2.51 -9.33 -12.18
C HIS A 50 -2.73 -8.54 -10.89
N VAL A 51 -2.09 -9.00 -9.83
CA VAL A 51 -2.12 -8.38 -8.50
C VAL A 51 -0.70 -8.17 -8.00
N ASP A 52 -0.54 -7.20 -7.10
CA ASP A 52 0.67 -7.09 -6.28
C ASP A 52 0.42 -7.82 -4.96
N LEU A 53 1.05 -8.98 -4.76
CA LEU A 53 0.87 -9.79 -3.54
C LEU A 53 1.37 -9.07 -2.29
N ALA A 54 2.27 -8.09 -2.44
CA ALA A 54 2.75 -7.31 -1.30
C ALA A 54 1.68 -6.34 -0.78
N HIS A 55 0.78 -5.89 -1.66
CA HIS A 55 -0.17 -4.83 -1.44
C HIS A 55 -1.57 -5.26 -1.92
N LEU A 56 -2.14 -6.26 -1.26
CA LEU A 56 -3.52 -6.68 -1.53
C LEU A 56 -4.47 -5.87 -0.64
N PRO A 57 -5.37 -5.05 -1.20
CA PRO A 57 -6.54 -4.54 -0.48
C PRO A 57 -7.33 -5.68 0.17
N ILE A 58 -8.02 -5.45 1.28
CA ILE A 58 -8.70 -6.52 2.03
C ILE A 58 -9.72 -7.25 1.15
N ASP A 59 -10.46 -6.52 0.32
CA ASP A 59 -11.45 -7.08 -0.61
C ASP A 59 -10.85 -7.96 -1.72
N ASP A 60 -9.56 -7.83 -2.01
CA ASP A 60 -8.82 -8.78 -2.84
C ASP A 60 -8.27 -9.93 -2.01
N LEU A 61 -7.72 -9.60 -0.84
CA LEU A 61 -7.05 -10.54 0.05
C LEU A 61 -7.98 -11.66 0.53
N ILE A 62 -9.29 -11.42 0.65
CA ILE A 62 -10.27 -12.47 0.99
C ILE A 62 -10.26 -13.68 0.06
N HIS A 63 -9.73 -13.54 -1.15
CA HIS A 63 -9.66 -14.62 -2.12
C HIS A 63 -8.41 -15.50 -1.98
N PHE A 64 -7.47 -15.11 -1.12
CA PHE A 64 -6.19 -15.77 -0.87
C PHE A 64 -6.21 -16.56 0.44
N PRO A 65 -5.42 -17.65 0.56
CA PRO A 65 -5.29 -18.41 1.80
C PRO A 65 -4.88 -17.54 3.00
N ALA A 66 -4.06 -16.52 2.77
CA ALA A 66 -3.61 -15.58 3.80
C ALA A 66 -4.74 -14.91 4.60
N CYS A 67 -5.93 -14.73 4.00
CA CYS A 67 -7.10 -14.18 4.70
C CYS A 67 -7.46 -14.99 5.96
N HIS A 68 -7.21 -16.30 5.96
CA HIS A 68 -7.42 -17.12 7.15
C HIS A 68 -6.59 -16.62 8.33
N TYR A 69 -5.34 -16.21 8.11
CA TYR A 69 -4.47 -15.73 9.19
C TYR A 69 -4.90 -14.35 9.70
N LEU A 70 -5.35 -13.44 8.82
CA LEU A 70 -5.86 -12.13 9.25
C LEU A 70 -7.01 -12.22 10.26
N ARG A 71 -7.79 -13.31 10.23
CA ARG A 71 -8.90 -13.52 11.17
C ARG A 71 -8.51 -14.20 12.48
N ASN A 72 -7.33 -14.81 12.53
CA ASN A 72 -6.95 -15.72 13.62
C ASN A 72 -5.65 -15.31 14.32
N TYR A 73 -4.89 -14.39 13.74
CA TYR A 73 -3.58 -13.93 14.20
C TYR A 73 -3.68 -12.45 14.54
N THR A 74 -2.77 -11.94 15.36
CA THR A 74 -2.66 -10.51 15.63
C THR A 74 -2.18 -9.80 14.37
N VAL A 75 -2.92 -8.83 13.87
CA VAL A 75 -2.62 -8.08 12.66
C VAL A 75 -2.08 -6.70 13.01
N VAL A 76 -0.88 -6.41 12.51
CA VAL A 76 -0.21 -5.12 12.65
C VAL A 76 -0.09 -4.47 11.28
N ALA A 77 -0.42 -3.19 11.17
CA ALA A 77 -0.16 -2.40 9.97
C ALA A 77 0.44 -1.04 10.33
N ALA A 78 1.12 -0.44 9.35
CA ALA A 78 1.60 0.93 9.47
C ALA A 78 0.80 1.86 8.60
N VAL A 79 0.54 3.06 9.10
CA VAL A 79 -0.11 4.16 8.36
C VAL A 79 0.82 5.36 8.29
N ARG A 80 0.53 6.25 7.35
CA ARG A 80 1.30 7.46 7.12
C ARG A 80 0.38 8.62 6.81
N ASN A 81 0.78 9.84 7.15
CA ASN A 81 0.08 11.05 6.74
C ASN A 81 -0.27 10.98 5.24
N PRO A 82 -1.56 11.13 4.86
CA PRO A 82 -1.99 10.94 3.48
C PRO A 82 -1.26 11.81 2.45
N TYR A 83 -0.79 13.01 2.83
CA TYR A 83 -0.02 13.88 1.94
C TYR A 83 1.37 13.30 1.65
N HIS A 84 2.11 12.93 2.69
CA HIS A 84 3.45 12.34 2.56
C HIS A 84 3.38 10.99 1.84
N ARG A 85 2.31 10.24 2.08
CA ARG A 85 2.04 8.98 1.41
C ARG A 85 1.80 9.16 -0.10
N LEU A 86 0.95 10.12 -0.49
CA LEU A 86 0.72 10.43 -1.91
C LEU A 86 2.02 10.78 -2.62
N HIS A 87 2.83 11.64 -2.00
CA HIS A 87 4.12 12.02 -2.54
C HIS A 87 5.03 10.81 -2.75
N SER A 88 5.10 9.95 -1.73
CA SER A 88 5.85 8.70 -1.79
C SER A 88 5.35 7.75 -2.90
N ALA A 89 4.04 7.69 -3.13
CA ALA A 89 3.43 6.90 -4.21
C ALA A 89 3.76 7.45 -5.60
N ILE A 90 3.76 8.77 -5.78
CA ILE A 90 4.17 9.41 -7.03
C ILE A 90 5.65 9.11 -7.32
N LYS A 91 6.52 9.29 -6.32
CA LYS A 91 7.96 9.00 -6.44
C LYS A 91 8.20 7.53 -6.80
N GLU A 92 7.48 6.62 -6.15
CA GLU A 92 7.53 5.19 -6.45
C GLU A 92 7.14 4.90 -7.90
N TYR A 93 6.00 5.44 -8.36
CA TYR A 93 5.57 5.25 -9.75
C TYR A 93 6.58 5.78 -10.77
N CYS A 94 7.18 6.95 -10.52
CA CYS A 94 8.22 7.48 -11.40
C CYS A 94 9.49 6.62 -11.40
N ARG A 95 9.76 5.85 -10.34
CA ARG A 95 10.91 4.93 -10.27
C ARG A 95 10.67 3.59 -10.94
N GLN A 96 9.43 3.30 -11.37
CA GLN A 96 8.99 1.93 -11.72
C GLN A 96 9.19 1.54 -13.19
N TYR A 97 9.61 2.47 -14.06
CA TYR A 97 9.72 2.24 -15.49
C TYR A 97 11.07 1.70 -15.95
N SER A 98 12.17 2.26 -15.44
CA SER A 98 13.52 1.83 -15.78
C SER A 98 14.53 2.22 -14.71
N LYS A 99 15.74 1.65 -14.77
CA LYS A 99 16.86 2.05 -13.89
C LYS A 99 17.25 3.52 -14.07
N GLU A 100 17.06 4.06 -15.27
CA GLU A 100 17.34 5.48 -15.53
C GLU A 100 16.27 6.36 -14.89
N ASP A 101 14.99 6.00 -15.01
CA ASP A 101 13.89 6.70 -14.35
C ASP A 101 14.04 6.64 -12.82
N GLU A 102 14.47 5.51 -12.28
CA GLU A 102 14.80 5.37 -10.87
C GLU A 102 15.91 6.34 -10.45
N ARG A 103 17.01 6.40 -11.22
CA ARG A 103 18.12 7.31 -10.96
C ARG A 103 17.67 8.77 -11.00
N VAL A 104 16.86 9.15 -11.98
CA VAL A 104 16.30 10.51 -12.13
C VAL A 104 15.39 10.84 -10.96
N ALA A 105 14.44 9.97 -10.62
CA ALA A 105 13.50 10.19 -9.53
C ALA A 105 14.18 10.21 -8.15
N ASN A 106 15.30 9.51 -7.98
CA ASN A 106 16.09 9.54 -6.74
C ASN A 106 16.91 10.81 -6.59
N ASN A 107 17.50 11.31 -7.68
CA ASN A 107 18.39 12.45 -7.64
C ASN A 107 17.64 13.79 -7.72
N SER A 108 16.68 13.90 -8.63
CA SER A 108 16.00 15.14 -8.97
C SER A 108 14.54 15.18 -8.52
N GLY A 109 14.00 14.04 -8.09
CA GLY A 109 12.57 13.90 -7.79
C GLY A 109 11.69 13.87 -9.04
N PRO A 110 10.39 13.53 -8.89
CA PRO A 110 9.41 13.62 -9.97
C PRO A 110 9.20 15.06 -10.45
N THR A 111 9.17 15.27 -11.77
CA THR A 111 8.82 16.59 -12.34
C THR A 111 7.36 16.95 -12.05
N MET A 112 7.01 18.24 -12.05
CA MET A 112 5.62 18.70 -11.92
C MET A 112 4.69 18.05 -12.95
N LEU A 113 5.14 17.92 -14.19
CA LEU A 113 4.37 17.30 -15.27
C LEU A 113 4.09 15.82 -14.97
N SER A 114 5.10 15.07 -14.52
CA SER A 114 4.97 13.65 -14.14
C SER A 114 4.02 13.47 -12.95
N ARG A 115 4.09 14.36 -11.94
CA ARG A 115 3.19 14.36 -10.79
C ARG A 115 1.74 14.57 -11.22
N LEU A 116 1.49 15.58 -12.05
CA LEU A 116 0.15 15.88 -12.58
C LEU A 116 -0.39 14.76 -13.47
N ALA A 117 0.45 14.15 -14.31
CA ALA A 117 0.07 13.02 -15.15
C ALA A 117 -0.38 11.82 -14.28
N TYR A 118 0.39 11.48 -13.25
CA TYR A 118 0.04 10.40 -12.33
C TYR A 118 -1.29 10.65 -11.62
N VAL A 119 -1.46 11.85 -11.02
CA VAL A 119 -2.68 12.21 -10.28
C VAL A 119 -3.93 12.13 -11.17
N ARG A 120 -3.83 12.52 -12.44
CA ARG A 120 -4.95 12.43 -13.40
C ARG A 120 -5.36 11.00 -13.71
N GLU A 121 -4.43 10.05 -13.70
CA GLU A 121 -4.73 8.65 -13.99
C GLU A 121 -5.32 7.88 -12.81
N ILE A 122 -5.03 8.30 -11.57
CA ILE A 122 -5.43 7.58 -10.35
C ILE A 122 -6.91 7.15 -10.34
N PRO A 123 -7.91 8.04 -10.59
CA PRO A 123 -9.32 7.65 -10.54
C PRO A 123 -9.65 6.43 -11.37
N THR A 124 -9.28 6.47 -12.66
CA THR A 124 -9.51 5.38 -13.60
C THR A 124 -8.71 4.13 -13.20
N ARG A 125 -7.45 4.30 -12.81
CA ARG A 125 -6.55 3.17 -12.51
C ARG A 125 -6.90 2.44 -11.22
N HIS A 126 -7.34 3.15 -10.19
CA HIS A 126 -7.87 2.56 -8.96
C HIS A 126 -9.18 1.81 -9.23
N GLY A 127 -10.07 2.40 -10.04
CA GLY A 127 -11.30 1.73 -10.48
C GLY A 127 -11.04 0.41 -11.21
N LEU A 128 -9.92 0.31 -11.95
CA LEU A 128 -9.47 -0.92 -12.63
C LEU A 128 -8.58 -1.83 -11.78
N ARG A 129 -8.27 -1.45 -10.52
CA ARG A 129 -7.29 -2.10 -9.63
C ARG A 129 -5.97 -2.40 -10.34
N ASP A 130 -5.47 -1.41 -11.07
CA ASP A 130 -4.19 -1.50 -11.75
C ASP A 130 -3.07 -1.65 -10.71
N PRO A 131 -2.32 -2.77 -10.70
CA PRO A 131 -1.30 -3.01 -9.69
C PRO A 131 -0.14 -2.00 -9.79
N ARG A 132 -0.01 -1.27 -10.92
CA ARG A 132 0.95 -0.16 -11.06
C ARG A 132 0.59 1.07 -10.21
N PHE A 133 -0.70 1.23 -9.90
CA PHE A 133 -1.21 2.37 -9.13
C PHE A 133 -1.59 1.99 -7.69
N VAL A 134 -1.35 0.74 -7.28
CA VAL A 134 -1.68 0.22 -5.94
C VAL A 134 -1.10 1.08 -4.81
N HIS A 135 0.05 1.71 -5.07
CA HIS A 135 0.79 2.50 -4.08
C HIS A 135 0.05 3.77 -3.60
N SER A 136 -0.91 4.27 -4.38
CA SER A 136 -1.73 5.44 -4.01
C SER A 136 -3.15 5.06 -3.58
N MET A 137 -3.54 3.79 -3.58
CA MET A 137 -4.88 3.39 -3.12
C MET A 137 -5.10 3.76 -1.65
N PRO A 138 -6.30 4.16 -1.21
CA PRO A 138 -6.52 4.57 0.18
C PRO A 138 -6.08 3.52 1.22
N MET A 139 -5.49 3.94 2.34
CA MET A 139 -4.97 3.04 3.38
C MET A 139 -6.07 2.21 4.04
N HIS A 140 -7.27 2.78 4.21
CA HIS A 140 -8.42 2.04 4.76
C HIS A 140 -8.79 0.83 3.90
N TRP A 141 -8.54 0.83 2.59
CA TRP A 141 -8.82 -0.34 1.73
C TRP A 141 -7.93 -1.54 2.08
N PHE A 142 -6.78 -1.31 2.72
CA PHE A 142 -5.86 -2.37 3.15
C PHE A 142 -6.06 -2.75 4.61
N SER A 143 -6.80 -1.98 5.40
CA SER A 143 -6.96 -2.22 6.84
C SER A 143 -8.40 -2.50 7.25
N HIS A 144 -9.37 -2.21 6.40
CA HIS A 144 -10.79 -2.35 6.68
C HIS A 144 -11.47 -3.22 5.62
N TYR A 145 -12.43 -4.03 6.05
CA TYR A 145 -13.40 -4.66 5.16
C TYR A 145 -14.73 -3.89 5.27
N GLY A 146 -15.01 -3.06 4.26
CA GLY A 146 -16.08 -2.08 4.37
C GLY A 146 -15.75 -1.05 5.46
N GLN A 147 -16.56 -1.01 6.53
CA GLN A 147 -16.35 -0.13 7.68
C GLN A 147 -15.70 -0.84 8.87
N GLU A 148 -15.49 -2.15 8.80
CA GLU A 148 -14.95 -2.94 9.90
C GLU A 148 -13.42 -2.98 9.82
N PRO A 149 -12.68 -2.57 10.87
CA PRO A 149 -11.23 -2.70 10.91
C PRO A 149 -10.84 -4.18 11.04
N TRP A 150 -9.87 -4.60 10.23
CA TRP A 150 -9.25 -5.94 10.22
C TRP A 150 -7.79 -5.90 10.68
N VAL A 151 -7.38 -4.80 11.30
CA VAL A 151 -6.05 -4.59 11.88
C VAL A 151 -6.20 -4.31 13.37
N ASP A 152 -5.49 -5.08 14.19
CA ASP A 152 -5.53 -4.94 15.65
C ASP A 152 -4.66 -3.78 16.15
N HIS A 153 -3.50 -3.59 15.53
CA HIS A 153 -2.54 -2.56 15.91
C HIS A 153 -2.08 -1.72 14.72
N ILE A 154 -2.19 -0.40 14.88
CA ILE A 154 -1.72 0.59 13.92
C ILE A 154 -0.51 1.31 14.50
N VAL A 155 0.60 1.27 13.78
CA VAL A 155 1.78 2.10 14.04
C VAL A 155 1.86 3.23 13.01
N ARG A 156 2.44 4.37 13.38
CA ARG A 156 2.51 5.56 12.52
C ARG A 156 3.92 5.75 11.98
N CYS A 157 4.05 6.07 10.69
CA CYS A 157 5.36 6.38 10.11
C CYS A 157 6.03 7.57 10.78
N GLU A 158 5.25 8.50 11.35
CA GLU A 158 5.72 9.69 12.04
C GLU A 158 6.41 9.37 13.38
N SER A 159 6.03 8.28 14.05
CA SER A 159 6.58 7.84 15.34
C SER A 159 7.06 6.39 15.31
N LEU A 160 7.43 5.90 14.12
CA LEU A 160 7.47 4.47 13.80
C LEU A 160 8.32 3.63 14.73
N ARG A 161 9.53 4.08 15.06
CA ARG A 161 10.43 3.37 15.97
C ARG A 161 9.79 3.19 17.35
N ASN A 162 9.23 4.27 17.90
CA ASN A 162 8.67 4.28 19.24
C ASN A 162 7.40 3.44 19.30
N ASP A 163 6.51 3.60 18.32
CA ASP A 163 5.29 2.79 18.20
C ASP A 163 5.61 1.29 18.11
N VAL A 164 6.62 0.91 17.32
CA VAL A 164 7.03 -0.49 17.20
C VAL A 164 7.67 -1.01 18.50
N CYS A 165 8.50 -0.23 19.17
CA CYS A 165 9.07 -0.62 20.46
C CYS A 165 7.99 -0.81 21.53
N GLU A 166 7.02 0.12 21.64
CA GLU A 166 5.88 -0.02 22.56
C GLU A 166 5.03 -1.25 22.22
N LEU A 167 4.80 -1.50 20.94
CA LEU A 167 4.07 -2.68 20.48
C LEU A 167 4.80 -3.99 20.84
N THR A 168 6.14 -4.03 20.74
CA THR A 168 6.91 -5.22 21.14
C THR A 168 6.77 -5.53 22.62
N GLU A 169 6.67 -4.50 23.47
CA GLU A 169 6.43 -4.69 24.90
C GLU A 169 4.98 -5.14 25.18
N THR A 170 4.02 -4.49 24.52
CA THR A 170 2.58 -4.78 24.68
C THR A 170 2.22 -6.22 24.28
N LEU A 171 2.84 -6.72 23.21
CA LEU A 171 2.60 -8.06 22.68
C LEU A 171 3.61 -9.10 23.18
N GLU A 172 4.50 -8.73 24.11
CA GLU A 172 5.57 -9.59 24.63
C GLU A 172 6.39 -10.26 23.50
N LEU A 173 6.70 -9.50 22.44
CA LEU A 173 7.44 -10.01 21.28
C LEU A 173 8.91 -10.29 21.63
N PRO A 174 9.57 -11.21 20.92
CA PRO A 174 10.99 -11.50 21.12
C PRO A 174 11.87 -10.26 21.03
N SER A 175 12.90 -10.19 21.88
CA SER A 175 13.79 -9.02 21.97
C SER A 175 14.50 -8.72 20.65
N GLU A 176 14.73 -9.72 19.80
CA GLU A 176 15.33 -9.54 18.48
C GLU A 176 14.53 -8.60 17.58
N ILE A 177 13.19 -8.57 17.72
CA ILE A 177 12.33 -7.64 16.97
C ILE A 177 12.55 -6.21 17.48
N LYS A 178 12.61 -6.02 18.80
CA LYS A 178 12.87 -4.72 19.42
C LYS A 178 14.26 -4.19 19.06
N ASP A 179 15.27 -5.05 19.13
CA ASP A 179 16.65 -4.71 18.76
C ASP A 179 16.74 -4.30 17.28
N MET A 180 16.09 -5.07 16.39
CA MET A 180 16.03 -4.74 14.97
C MET A 180 15.26 -3.44 14.70
N ALA A 181 14.21 -3.14 15.48
CA ALA A 181 13.46 -1.88 15.39
C ALA A 181 14.35 -0.68 15.74
N LEU A 182 15.12 -0.78 16.83
CA LEU A 182 16.07 0.25 17.26
C LEU A 182 17.18 0.48 16.22
N GLU A 183 17.64 -0.58 15.55
CA GLU A 183 18.68 -0.50 14.52
C GLU A 183 18.17 0.07 13.19
N LYS A 184 17.01 -0.41 12.69
CA LYS A 184 16.57 -0.17 11.30
C LYS A 184 15.58 0.97 11.15
N LEU A 185 14.75 1.25 12.15
CA LEU A 185 13.73 2.28 12.05
C LEU A 185 14.35 3.60 12.45
N ALA A 186 14.20 4.63 11.64
CA ALA A 186 14.53 6.00 12.03
C ALA A 186 13.33 6.63 12.74
N GLU A 187 13.61 7.55 13.66
CA GLU A 187 12.60 8.54 14.03
C GLU A 187 12.48 9.54 12.87
N HIS A 188 11.26 9.75 12.39
CA HIS A 188 11.03 10.72 11.35
C HIS A 188 10.75 12.07 12.03
N ASP A 189 11.67 13.02 11.88
CA ASP A 189 11.39 14.40 12.25
C ASP A 189 10.49 15.03 11.17
N PRO A 190 9.22 15.37 11.48
CA PRO A 190 8.34 16.00 10.51
C PRO A 190 8.89 17.35 10.01
N ALA A 191 9.75 18.02 10.78
CA ALA A 191 10.38 19.27 10.39
C ALA A 191 11.47 19.09 9.30
N GLN A 192 11.93 17.85 9.07
CA GLN A 192 12.89 17.54 8.01
C GLN A 192 12.23 17.15 6.68
N ASP A 193 10.90 17.04 6.63
CA ASP A 193 10.18 16.77 5.39
C ASP A 193 10.15 18.06 4.54
N THR A 194 11.24 18.28 3.80
CA THR A 194 11.46 19.47 2.95
C THR A 194 10.66 19.44 1.65
N GLU A 195 10.01 18.32 1.32
CA GLU A 195 9.26 18.16 0.07
C GLU A 195 7.86 18.77 0.20
N THR A 196 7.70 19.98 -0.35
CA THR A 196 6.43 20.71 -0.33
C THR A 196 5.38 20.05 -1.23
N ILE A 197 4.24 19.68 -0.66
CA ILE A 197 3.05 19.31 -1.43
C ILE A 197 2.46 20.56 -2.12
N THR A 198 2.07 20.44 -3.38
CA THR A 198 1.41 21.55 -4.08
C THR A 198 -0.04 21.71 -3.58
N PRO A 199 -0.64 22.91 -3.67
CA PRO A 199 -2.06 23.09 -3.35
C PRO A 199 -2.99 22.16 -4.13
N ALA A 200 -2.64 21.86 -5.39
CA ALA A 200 -3.36 20.95 -6.26
C ALA A 200 -3.34 19.50 -5.75
N GLU A 201 -2.17 19.01 -5.32
CA GLU A 201 -2.03 17.68 -4.74
C GLU A 201 -2.67 17.58 -3.36
N ALA A 202 -2.60 18.64 -2.56
CA ALA A 202 -3.30 18.70 -1.28
C ALA A 202 -4.83 18.62 -1.48
N ALA A 203 -5.36 19.32 -2.49
CA ALA A 203 -6.78 19.23 -2.88
C ALA A 203 -7.15 17.79 -3.24
N PHE A 204 -6.34 17.18 -4.10
CA PHE A 204 -6.57 15.82 -4.56
C PHE A 204 -6.47 14.80 -3.41
N ALA A 205 -5.46 14.91 -2.55
CA ALA A 205 -5.30 14.05 -1.38
C ALA A 205 -6.48 14.18 -0.40
N ASN A 206 -7.02 15.38 -0.19
CA ASN A 206 -8.20 15.59 0.65
C ASN A 206 -9.42 14.81 0.16
N ILE A 207 -9.56 14.64 -1.15
CA ILE A 207 -10.65 13.91 -1.77
C ILE A 207 -10.35 12.41 -1.77
N LEU A 208 -9.20 12.01 -2.33
CA LEU A 208 -8.81 10.60 -2.47
C LEU A 208 -8.75 9.88 -1.12
N TYR A 209 -8.21 10.54 -0.10
CA TYR A 209 -7.98 9.96 1.22
C TYR A 209 -8.94 10.49 2.28
N ALA A 210 -10.12 10.98 1.88
CA ALA A 210 -11.08 11.56 2.81
C ALA A 210 -11.34 10.63 4.01
N VAL A 211 -11.63 9.35 3.77
CA VAL A 211 -11.85 8.36 4.82
C VAL A 211 -10.60 8.12 5.67
N ASP A 212 -9.41 8.06 5.05
CA ASP A 212 -8.15 7.84 5.78
C ASP A 212 -7.86 8.98 6.78
N PHE A 213 -8.15 10.23 6.41
CA PHE A 213 -7.99 11.36 7.33
C PHE A 213 -8.81 11.16 8.59
N ASP A 214 -10.08 10.77 8.43
CA ASP A 214 -11.00 10.63 9.55
C ASP A 214 -10.67 9.36 10.37
N VAL A 215 -10.51 8.22 9.72
CA VAL A 215 -10.25 6.91 10.36
C VAL A 215 -8.93 6.89 11.12
N PHE A 216 -7.86 7.49 10.59
CA PHE A 216 -6.55 7.48 11.23
C PHE A 216 -6.24 8.77 11.99
N GLY A 217 -7.21 9.67 12.15
CA GLY A 217 -7.08 10.90 12.95
C GLY A 217 -6.05 11.89 12.40
N TYR A 218 -5.89 11.98 11.07
CA TYR A 218 -5.04 12.99 10.45
C TYR A 218 -5.84 14.28 10.16
N SER A 219 -5.17 15.42 10.30
CA SER A 219 -5.75 16.71 9.95
C SER A 219 -5.62 17.00 8.45
N ARG A 220 -6.69 17.54 7.86
CA ARG A 220 -6.69 18.06 6.48
C ARG A 220 -6.15 19.49 6.46
N LEU A 221 -5.27 19.80 5.51
CA LEU A 221 -4.89 21.15 5.12
C LEU A 221 -6.12 21.89 4.58
N LYS A 222 -6.35 23.11 5.11
CA LYS A 222 -7.42 24.00 4.66
C LYS A 222 -7.12 24.47 3.25
N GLN A 223 -8.14 24.48 2.39
CA GLN A 223 -8.05 25.05 1.05
C GLN A 223 -8.42 26.52 1.10
N GLU A 224 -7.55 27.41 0.66
CA GLU A 224 -7.91 28.81 0.41
C GLU A 224 -8.42 28.96 -1.04
N GLY A 225 -9.68 29.35 -1.22
CA GLY A 225 -10.23 29.71 -2.53
C GLY A 225 -10.94 28.61 -3.33
N THR A 226 -11.81 29.05 -4.24
CA THR A 226 -12.99 28.34 -4.77
C THR A 226 -12.71 27.10 -5.65
N GLY A 227 -13.03 25.93 -5.13
CA GLY A 227 -14.09 25.04 -5.65
C GLY A 227 -13.88 24.26 -6.95
N HIS A 228 -13.04 24.69 -7.89
CA HIS A 228 -12.93 24.03 -9.20
C HIS A 228 -11.46 23.93 -9.64
N GLY A 229 -10.69 23.15 -8.90
CA GLY A 229 -9.41 22.65 -9.41
C GLY A 229 -9.62 21.73 -10.62
N PRO A 230 -8.58 21.50 -11.45
CA PRO A 230 -8.65 20.71 -12.68
C PRO A 230 -9.00 19.22 -12.49
N PHE A 231 -9.30 18.80 -11.26
CA PHE A 231 -9.61 17.42 -10.90
C PHE A 231 -11.09 17.19 -10.61
N SER A 232 -11.93 18.24 -10.52
CA SER A 232 -13.35 18.13 -10.13
C SER A 232 -14.16 17.17 -11.02
N GLU A 233 -13.86 17.12 -12.32
CA GLU A 233 -14.59 16.27 -13.28
C GLU A 233 -14.20 14.78 -13.20
N THR A 234 -13.00 14.47 -12.68
CA THR A 234 -12.48 13.08 -12.59
C THR A 234 -12.90 12.38 -11.30
N MET A 235 -13.48 13.09 -10.33
CA MET A 235 -13.77 12.59 -8.99
C MET A 235 -15.05 11.73 -8.90
N SER A 236 -15.99 11.84 -9.85
CA SER A 236 -17.18 10.99 -9.87
C SER A 236 -16.84 9.50 -10.01
N VAL A 237 -15.68 9.20 -10.61
CA VAL A 237 -15.14 7.84 -10.80
C VAL A 237 -14.51 7.26 -9.52
N LEU A 238 -14.10 8.12 -8.57
CA LEU A 238 -13.54 7.68 -7.28
C LEU A 238 -14.61 7.37 -6.22
N SER A 239 -15.89 7.67 -6.48
CA SER A 239 -16.96 7.23 -5.60
C SER A 239 -17.00 5.70 -5.64
N PRO A 240 -16.69 5.00 -4.55
CA PRO A 240 -16.67 3.55 -4.53
C PRO A 240 -18.12 3.08 -4.61
N SER A 241 -18.64 2.91 -5.81
CA SER A 241 -19.92 2.24 -6.01
C SER A 241 -19.70 0.77 -5.72
N GLU A 242 -19.71 0.36 -4.45
CA GLU A 242 -19.70 -1.04 -3.95
C GLU A 242 -19.03 -2.02 -4.93
N SER A 243 -17.83 -1.69 -5.42
CA SER A 243 -17.27 -2.40 -6.55
C SER A 243 -16.61 -3.62 -5.96
N HIS A 244 -17.37 -4.71 -5.92
CA HIS A 244 -16.90 -5.99 -5.44
C HIS A 244 -15.69 -6.39 -6.30
N SER A 245 -14.67 -7.04 -5.71
CA SER A 245 -13.43 -7.36 -6.42
C SER A 245 -13.63 -8.06 -7.79
N HIS A 246 -14.74 -8.80 -7.94
CA HIS A 246 -15.14 -9.49 -9.17
C HIS A 246 -15.90 -8.64 -10.21
N SER A 247 -16.37 -7.42 -9.90
CA SER A 247 -17.13 -6.56 -10.81
C SER A 247 -16.25 -5.58 -11.61
N ILE A 248 -14.93 -5.68 -11.44
CA ILE A 248 -13.96 -4.72 -11.98
C ILE A 248 -13.65 -5.08 -13.42
N MET A 249 -13.92 -4.14 -14.34
CA MET A 249 -13.56 -4.25 -15.76
C MET A 249 -12.07 -4.59 -15.85
N LEU A 250 -11.80 -5.74 -16.44
CA LEU A 250 -10.51 -6.40 -16.45
C LEU A 250 -9.43 -5.44 -16.95
N LEU A 251 -8.22 -5.54 -16.40
CA LEU A 251 -7.02 -5.19 -17.17
C LEU A 251 -7.04 -6.09 -18.40
N GLU A 252 -7.70 -5.64 -19.45
CA GLU A 252 -7.82 -6.39 -20.67
C GLU A 252 -6.41 -6.73 -21.18
N ARG A 253 -6.12 -8.04 -21.23
CA ARG A 253 -5.27 -8.67 -22.26
C ARG A 253 -3.75 -8.54 -22.16
N ALA A 254 -3.17 -8.06 -21.07
CA ALA A 254 -1.72 -8.23 -20.90
C ALA A 254 -1.43 -9.70 -20.56
N GLN A 255 -1.04 -10.51 -21.55
CA GLN A 255 -0.62 -11.90 -21.33
C GLN A 255 0.55 -12.00 -20.33
N ARG A 256 1.30 -10.91 -20.20
CA ARG A 256 2.53 -10.80 -19.44
C ARG A 256 2.67 -9.39 -18.89
N VAL A 257 3.07 -9.27 -17.63
CA VAL A 257 3.41 -8.02 -16.97
C VAL A 257 4.86 -8.14 -16.49
N GLU A 258 5.70 -7.27 -17.02
CA GLU A 258 7.11 -7.17 -16.65
C GLU A 258 7.33 -5.99 -15.72
N TRP A 259 8.17 -6.21 -14.71
CA TRP A 259 8.59 -5.21 -13.76
C TRP A 259 10.10 -5.25 -13.66
N HIS A 260 10.77 -4.10 -13.79
CA HIS A 260 12.22 -4.10 -13.83
C HIS A 260 12.89 -4.44 -12.49
N TRP A 261 12.13 -4.47 -11.38
CA TRP A 261 12.58 -4.87 -10.04
C TRP A 261 12.24 -6.31 -9.65
N GLY A 262 11.50 -7.05 -10.47
CA GLY A 262 10.85 -8.28 -10.00
C GLY A 262 10.67 -9.36 -11.06
N PRO A 263 10.16 -10.53 -10.65
CA PRO A 263 9.81 -11.58 -11.58
C PRO A 263 8.67 -11.12 -12.49
N VAL A 264 8.63 -11.71 -13.68
CA VAL A 264 7.55 -11.50 -14.64
C VAL A 264 6.31 -12.26 -14.17
N SER A 265 5.14 -11.62 -14.25
CA SER A 265 3.86 -12.29 -14.04
C SER A 265 3.24 -12.60 -15.39
N GLU A 266 2.83 -13.85 -15.61
CA GLU A 266 2.22 -14.30 -16.87
C GLU A 266 0.87 -14.94 -16.59
N ILE A 267 -0.07 -14.77 -17.52
CA ILE A 267 -1.34 -15.49 -17.47
C ILE A 267 -1.04 -16.97 -17.77
N PRO A 268 -1.38 -17.92 -16.87
CA PRO A 268 -1.16 -19.33 -17.11
C PRO A 268 -1.89 -19.79 -18.37
N SER A 269 -1.29 -20.73 -19.12
CA SER A 269 -1.96 -21.36 -20.25
C SER A 269 -3.24 -22.07 -19.79
N GLN A 270 -4.26 -22.16 -20.65
CA GLN A 270 -5.53 -22.84 -20.29
C GLN A 270 -5.33 -24.28 -19.78
N SER A 271 -4.28 -24.97 -20.20
CA SER A 271 -3.95 -26.33 -19.75
C SER A 271 -3.39 -26.42 -18.32
N THR A 272 -2.95 -25.30 -17.73
CA THR A 272 -2.36 -25.23 -16.39
C THR A 272 -3.25 -24.51 -15.38
N MET A 273 -4.38 -23.96 -15.81
CA MET A 273 -5.33 -23.31 -14.92
C MET A 273 -6.05 -24.35 -14.06
N ALA A 274 -6.02 -24.15 -12.73
CA ALA A 274 -6.84 -24.93 -11.84
C ALA A 274 -8.32 -24.60 -12.12
N PRO A 275 -9.23 -25.59 -12.07
CA PRO A 275 -10.64 -25.32 -12.22
C PRO A 275 -11.09 -24.32 -11.14
N THR A 276 -11.64 -23.20 -11.58
CA THR A 276 -12.25 -22.21 -10.69
C THR A 276 -13.56 -22.80 -10.17
N ARG A 277 -13.60 -23.09 -8.86
CA ARG A 277 -14.84 -23.47 -8.16
C ARG A 277 -15.57 -22.22 -7.68
#